data_AF-A0A1B0D610-F1
#
_entry.id   AF-A0A1B0D610-F1
#
_cell.length_a   1.000
_cell.length_b   1.000
_cell.length_c   1.000
_cell.angle_alpha   90.00
_cell.angle_beta   90.00
_cell.angle_gamma   90.00
#
_symmetry.space_group_name_H-M   'P 1'
#
loop_
_entity.id
_entity.type
_entity.pdbx_description
1 polymer ?
#
loop_
_entity_poly.entity_id
_entity_poly.type
_entity_poly.pdbx_seq_one_letter_code
_entity_poly.pdbx_strand_id
1 'polypeptide(L)'
;MFRKVLLLLSFVVSLTLGLPDGAPPDTCVKNNRPNHGKTTSQPIHTLPYQVVASSNTYSPGSTIHVTISGGDVFRGFFIQARDAQTNEWIGEWQQSANTQTIPECSSITHADPKDKVQATLIWQAPSNKQGQVYFT
;
A
#
# COMPACT_ATOMS: atom_id res chain seq x y z
N MET A 1 47.97 -9.29 15.34
CA MET A 1 46.87 -8.31 15.48
C MET A 1 45.82 -8.37 14.36
N PHE A 2 46.18 -8.67 13.10
CA PHE A 2 45.22 -8.71 11.97
C PHE A 2 44.07 -9.73 12.07
N ARG A 3 44.29 -10.91 12.67
CA ARG A 3 43.26 -11.96 12.80
C ARG A 3 42.07 -11.57 13.72
N LYS A 4 42.30 -10.72 14.72
CA LYS A 4 41.23 -10.24 15.62
C LYS A 4 40.37 -9.15 14.98
N VAL A 5 40.95 -8.37 14.06
CA VAL A 5 40.25 -7.34 13.28
C VAL A 5 39.28 -7.98 12.28
N LEU A 6 39.69 -9.09 11.65
CA LEU A 6 38.86 -9.81 10.68
C LEU A 6 37.62 -10.47 11.33
N LEU A 7 37.76 -10.97 12.56
CA LEU A 7 36.65 -11.56 13.33
C LEU A 7 35.65 -10.51 13.82
N LEU A 8 36.07 -9.29 14.13
CA LEU A 8 35.16 -8.19 14.46
C LEU A 8 34.36 -7.71 13.24
N LEU A 9 34.97 -7.71 12.04
CA LEU A 9 34.30 -7.25 10.81
C LEU A 9 33.17 -8.21 10.36
N SER A 10 33.31 -9.50 10.68
CA SER A 10 32.33 -10.55 10.36
C SER A 10 31.04 -10.48 11.19
N PHE A 11 31.03 -9.78 12.33
CA PHE A 11 29.87 -9.73 13.24
C PHE A 11 28.94 -8.54 12.96
N VAL A 12 29.34 -7.62 12.06
CA VAL A 12 28.58 -6.40 11.71
C VAL A 12 27.94 -6.52 10.32
N VAL A 13 27.64 -7.75 9.87
CA VAL A 13 26.63 -7.93 8.82
C VAL A 13 25.28 -7.92 9.52
N SER A 14 24.83 -6.73 9.92
CA SER A 14 23.44 -6.52 10.31
C SER A 14 22.58 -7.00 9.14
N LEU A 15 21.88 -8.13 9.33
CA LEU A 15 20.81 -8.55 8.45
C LEU A 15 19.83 -7.39 8.36
N THR A 16 19.89 -6.64 7.27
CA THR A 16 18.85 -5.67 6.93
C THR A 16 17.66 -6.51 6.48
N LEU A 17 16.86 -6.95 7.46
CA LEU A 17 15.56 -7.54 7.21
C LEU A 17 14.72 -6.43 6.56
N GLY A 18 14.58 -6.49 5.23
CA GLY A 18 13.58 -5.69 4.53
C GLY A 18 12.22 -6.10 5.07
N LEU A 19 11.35 -5.12 5.34
CA LEU A 19 9.99 -5.34 5.85
C LEU A 19 9.15 -5.99 4.74
N PRO A 20 8.96 -7.32 4.74
CA PRO A 20 8.34 -8.02 3.62
C PRO A 20 6.81 -8.12 3.80
N ASP A 21 6.29 -7.60 4.91
CA ASP A 21 4.98 -7.81 5.50
C ASP A 21 4.03 -6.62 5.32
N GLY A 22 4.45 -5.58 4.61
CA GLY A 22 3.61 -4.44 4.28
C GLY A 22 4.11 -3.11 4.82
N ALA A 23 3.35 -2.06 4.52
CA ALA A 23 3.61 -0.73 5.06
C ALA A 23 3.12 -0.62 6.53
N PRO A 24 3.89 0.04 7.42
CA PRO A 24 3.44 0.36 8.77
C PRO A 24 2.34 1.45 8.78
N PRO A 25 1.50 1.53 9.84
CA PRO A 25 0.42 2.52 9.96
C PRO A 25 0.85 3.99 9.89
N ASP A 26 2.09 4.32 10.25
CA ASP A 26 2.61 5.69 10.12
C ASP A 26 2.70 6.17 8.66
N THR A 27 2.69 5.24 7.70
CA THR A 27 2.61 5.53 6.26
C THR A 27 1.37 6.38 5.92
N CYS A 28 0.27 6.17 6.63
CA CYS A 28 -1.01 6.85 6.38
C CYS A 28 -0.94 8.37 6.57
N VAL A 29 -0.12 8.83 7.52
CA VAL A 29 0.05 10.27 7.83
C VAL A 29 1.26 10.88 7.13
N LYS A 30 2.09 10.07 6.47
CA LYS A 30 3.26 10.50 5.70
C LYS A 30 2.96 10.74 4.23
N ASN A 31 1.71 11.01 3.87
CA ASN A 31 1.25 11.16 2.48
C ASN A 31 1.61 9.94 1.61
N ASN A 32 1.35 8.73 2.12
CA ASN A 32 1.61 7.46 1.46
C ASN A 32 3.10 7.28 1.05
N ARG A 33 4.02 7.96 1.72
CA ARG A 33 5.45 7.85 1.42
C ARG A 33 6.05 6.60 2.09
N PRO A 34 6.79 5.77 1.34
CA PRO A 34 7.55 4.69 1.93
C PRO A 34 8.66 5.25 2.82
N ASN A 35 9.00 4.53 3.90
CA ASN A 35 10.10 4.87 4.80
C ASN A 35 11.50 4.57 4.20
N HIS A 36 11.60 4.31 2.89
CA HIS A 36 12.85 4.12 2.17
C HIS A 36 13.35 5.48 1.63
N GLY A 37 14.36 6.02 2.30
CA GLY A 37 14.84 7.39 2.12
C GLY A 37 15.23 7.76 0.68
N LYS A 38 15.05 9.05 0.35
CA LYS A 38 15.37 9.71 -0.93
C LYS A 38 14.56 9.27 -2.16
N THR A 39 13.61 8.36 -2.00
CA THR A 39 12.69 8.02 -3.11
C THR A 39 11.63 9.11 -3.26
N THR A 40 11.41 9.54 -4.50
CA THR A 40 10.33 10.46 -4.86
C THR A 40 9.35 9.71 -5.77
N SER A 41 8.06 10.08 -5.68
CA SER A 41 7.06 9.52 -6.59
C SER A 41 7.46 9.81 -8.04
N GLN A 42 7.25 8.83 -8.91
CA GLN A 42 7.42 9.03 -10.35
C GLN A 42 6.29 9.94 -10.87
N PRO A 43 6.54 10.73 -11.92
CA PRO A 43 5.48 11.46 -12.60
C PRO A 43 4.37 10.52 -13.12
N ILE A 44 3.12 10.94 -13.05
CA ILE A 44 1.96 10.11 -13.45
C ILE A 44 2.04 9.62 -14.90
N HIS A 45 2.62 10.43 -15.80
CA HIS A 45 2.74 10.11 -17.22
C HIS A 45 3.84 9.07 -17.52
N THR A 46 4.69 8.75 -16.55
CA THR A 46 5.72 7.70 -16.66
C THR A 46 5.41 6.48 -15.81
N LEU A 47 4.30 6.48 -15.07
CA LEU A 47 3.96 5.39 -14.16
C LEU A 47 3.62 4.14 -15.00
N PRO A 48 4.35 3.02 -14.85
CA PRO A 48 4.10 1.82 -15.64
C PRO A 48 2.87 1.04 -15.12
N TYR A 49 2.39 1.38 -13.94
CA TYR A 49 1.25 0.75 -13.28
C TYR A 49 0.02 1.66 -13.30
N GLN A 50 -1.16 1.05 -13.26
CA GLN A 50 -2.45 1.73 -13.13
C GLN A 50 -3.23 1.19 -11.94
N VAL A 51 -3.95 2.08 -11.27
CA VAL A 51 -4.91 1.77 -10.21
C VAL A 51 -6.29 2.13 -10.72
N VAL A 52 -7.12 1.12 -10.98
CA VAL A 52 -8.44 1.30 -11.60
C VAL A 52 -9.51 0.84 -10.62
N ALA A 53 -10.39 1.75 -10.23
CA ALA A 53 -11.57 1.43 -9.44
C ALA A 53 -12.76 1.17 -10.36
N SER A 54 -13.58 0.18 -10.00
CA SER A 54 -14.86 -0.14 -10.68
C SER A 54 -15.88 1.00 -10.60
N SER A 55 -15.76 1.89 -9.62
CA SER A 55 -16.54 3.13 -9.48
C SER A 55 -15.75 4.13 -8.65
N ASN A 56 -16.00 5.43 -8.85
CA ASN A 56 -15.58 6.51 -7.95
C ASN A 56 -16.74 7.05 -7.12
N THR A 57 -17.96 6.52 -7.30
CA THR A 57 -19.15 6.86 -6.52
C THR A 57 -19.60 5.65 -5.71
N TYR A 58 -20.08 5.88 -4.51
CA TYR A 58 -20.56 4.83 -3.63
C TYR A 58 -21.89 5.17 -2.98
N SER A 59 -22.72 4.15 -2.84
CA SER A 59 -23.92 4.15 -1.99
C SER A 59 -23.62 3.45 -0.67
N PRO A 60 -24.47 3.59 0.36
CA PRO A 60 -24.19 2.99 1.65
C PRO A 60 -24.06 1.47 1.56
N GLY A 61 -22.99 0.91 2.12
CA GLY A 61 -22.69 -0.53 2.08
C GLY A 61 -22.32 -1.11 0.71
N SER A 62 -22.19 -0.27 -0.32
CA SER A 62 -21.75 -0.73 -1.64
C SER A 62 -20.29 -1.22 -1.62
N THR A 63 -19.96 -2.11 -2.55
CA THR A 63 -18.61 -2.66 -2.71
C THR A 63 -17.97 -2.10 -3.97
N ILE A 64 -16.71 -1.66 -3.87
CA ILE A 64 -15.90 -1.21 -5.01
C ILE A 64 -14.66 -2.10 -5.11
N HIS A 65 -14.46 -2.68 -6.29
CA HIS A 65 -13.22 -3.37 -6.63
C HIS A 65 -12.19 -2.36 -7.13
N VAL A 66 -10.96 -2.47 -6.62
CA VAL A 66 -9.80 -1.66 -7.02
C VAL A 66 -8.71 -2.59 -7.54
N THR A 67 -8.30 -2.41 -8.79
CA THR A 67 -7.33 -3.27 -9.46
C THR A 67 -6.03 -2.51 -9.73
N ILE A 68 -4.92 -3.09 -9.29
CA ILE A 68 -3.55 -2.66 -9.61
C ILE A 68 -3.01 -3.57 -10.71
N SER A 69 -2.58 -3.01 -11.83
CA SER A 69 -2.07 -3.76 -12.99
C SER A 69 -1.15 -2.90 -13.86
N GLY A 70 -0.58 -3.47 -14.91
CA GLY A 70 0.34 -2.76 -15.83
C GLY A 70 1.81 -3.01 -15.48
N GLY A 71 2.71 -2.59 -16.36
CA GLY A 71 4.15 -2.82 -16.22
C GLY A 71 4.52 -4.30 -16.33
N ASP A 72 5.59 -4.70 -15.63
CA ASP A 72 6.02 -6.08 -15.48
C ASP A 72 5.43 -6.69 -14.18
N VAL A 73 6.28 -6.96 -13.19
CA VAL A 73 5.91 -7.52 -11.90
C VAL A 73 6.16 -6.50 -10.78
N PHE A 74 5.26 -6.47 -9.80
CA PHE A 74 5.41 -5.68 -8.57
C PHE A 74 5.31 -6.59 -7.35
N ARG A 75 5.97 -6.20 -6.25
CA ARG A 75 5.99 -6.99 -5.00
C ARG A 75 5.17 -6.39 -3.88
N GLY A 76 5.08 -5.06 -3.85
CA GLY A 76 4.40 -4.31 -2.80
C GLY A 76 3.50 -3.23 -3.36
N PHE A 77 2.53 -2.84 -2.56
CA PHE A 77 1.63 -1.73 -2.80
C PHE A 77 1.14 -1.17 -1.46
N PHE A 78 0.63 0.05 -1.49
CA PHE A 78 -0.11 0.68 -0.41
C PHE A 78 -1.23 1.48 -1.06
N ILE A 79 -2.47 1.24 -0.67
CA ILE A 79 -3.64 1.96 -1.17
C ILE A 79 -4.44 2.49 0.02
N GLN A 80 -4.83 3.75 -0.05
CA GLN A 80 -5.64 4.45 0.94
C GLN A 80 -6.90 4.99 0.28
N ALA A 81 -8.05 4.81 0.94
CA ALA A 81 -9.33 5.32 0.48
C ALA A 81 -9.66 6.65 1.17
N ARG A 82 -10.09 7.64 0.38
CA ARG A 82 -10.40 8.99 0.87
C ARG A 82 -11.70 9.53 0.27
N ASP A 83 -12.44 10.25 1.08
CA ASP A 83 -13.61 11.02 0.64
C ASP A 83 -13.13 12.14 -0.29
N ALA A 84 -13.72 12.24 -1.49
CA ALA A 84 -13.27 13.20 -2.49
C ALA A 84 -13.57 14.66 -2.13
N GLN A 85 -14.48 14.92 -1.19
CA GLN A 85 -14.84 16.27 -0.76
C GLN A 85 -14.11 16.66 0.51
N THR A 86 -14.09 15.78 1.53
CA THR A 86 -13.54 16.10 2.84
C THR A 86 -12.08 15.70 3.00
N ASN A 87 -11.54 14.88 2.08
CA ASN A 87 -10.22 14.28 2.16
C ASN A 87 -10.02 13.35 3.36
N GLU A 88 -11.09 13.03 4.10
CA GLU A 88 -11.05 12.14 5.26
C GLU A 88 -10.87 10.69 4.81
N TRP A 89 -10.22 9.88 5.65
CA TRP A 89 -10.17 8.43 5.48
C TRP A 89 -11.58 7.85 5.58
N ILE A 90 -11.93 6.98 4.64
CA ILE A 90 -13.30 6.50 4.54
C ILE A 90 -13.41 5.05 4.06
N GLY A 91 -14.40 4.36 4.63
CA GLY A 91 -14.70 2.97 4.33
C GLY A 91 -13.64 2.01 4.84
N GLU A 92 -13.83 0.75 4.49
CA GLU A 92 -13.05 -0.37 5.01
C GLU A 92 -12.54 -1.23 3.86
N TRP A 93 -11.36 -1.83 4.03
CA TRP A 93 -10.85 -2.81 3.08
C TRP A 93 -11.15 -4.22 3.57
N GLN A 94 -11.51 -5.11 2.67
CA GLN A 94 -11.60 -6.53 2.98
C GLN A 94 -10.21 -7.16 2.88
N GLN A 95 -9.78 -7.83 3.94
CA GLN A 95 -8.55 -8.60 3.90
C GLN A 95 -8.71 -9.78 2.95
N SER A 96 -7.77 -9.90 2.00
CA SER A 96 -7.68 -10.99 1.05
C SER A 96 -6.30 -11.66 1.13
N ALA A 97 -6.10 -12.77 0.41
CA ALA A 97 -4.82 -13.48 0.39
C ALA A 97 -3.66 -12.54 0.01
N ASN A 98 -2.57 -12.61 0.76
CA ASN A 98 -1.35 -11.81 0.55
C ASN A 98 -1.56 -10.29 0.72
N THR A 99 -2.57 -9.87 1.48
CA THR A 99 -2.86 -8.47 1.82
C THR A 99 -3.04 -8.29 3.32
N GLN A 100 -2.74 -7.07 3.80
CA GLN A 100 -2.90 -6.65 5.19
C GLN A 100 -3.67 -5.33 5.21
N THR A 101 -4.73 -5.25 6.02
CA THR A 101 -5.52 -4.02 6.20
C THR A 101 -4.95 -3.17 7.33
N ILE A 102 -5.15 -1.86 7.23
CA ILE A 102 -4.82 -0.85 8.24
C ILE A 102 -6.10 -0.02 8.49
N PRO A 103 -7.03 -0.53 9.33
CA PRO A 103 -8.36 0.05 9.51
C PRO A 103 -8.35 1.48 10.04
N GLU A 104 -7.38 1.82 10.89
CA GLU A 104 -7.23 3.13 11.52
C GLU A 104 -7.04 4.28 10.52
N CYS A 105 -6.75 3.96 9.26
CA CYS A 105 -6.55 4.94 8.20
C CYS A 105 -7.13 4.52 6.83
N SER A 106 -8.14 3.64 6.83
CA SER A 106 -8.81 3.14 5.61
C SER A 106 -7.83 2.73 4.51
N SER A 107 -6.80 1.95 4.88
CA SER A 107 -5.73 1.54 3.97
C SER A 107 -5.54 0.03 3.89
N ILE A 108 -4.90 -0.43 2.83
CA ILE A 108 -4.52 -1.82 2.58
C ILE A 108 -3.13 -1.88 1.93
N THR A 109 -2.35 -2.89 2.29
CA THR A 109 -1.00 -3.13 1.76
C THR A 109 -0.79 -4.61 1.45
N HIS A 110 0.29 -4.93 0.77
CA HIS A 110 0.75 -6.32 0.60
C HIS A 110 1.14 -6.96 1.94
N ALA A 111 1.00 -8.28 2.06
CA ALA A 111 1.45 -9.05 3.23
C ALA A 111 2.60 -10.02 2.91
N ASP A 112 3.06 -10.07 1.65
CA ASP A 112 4.22 -10.86 1.26
C ASP A 112 4.99 -10.22 0.09
N PRO A 113 6.30 -10.53 -0.07
CA PRO A 113 7.14 -9.94 -1.10
C PRO A 113 7.07 -10.73 -2.43
N LYS A 114 6.06 -11.57 -2.64
CA LYS A 114 5.96 -12.39 -3.86
C LYS A 114 5.63 -11.49 -5.06
N ASP A 115 6.11 -11.90 -6.22
CA ASP A 115 5.82 -11.22 -7.49
C ASP A 115 4.31 -11.28 -7.80
N LYS A 116 3.79 -10.14 -8.24
CA LYS A 116 2.39 -9.93 -8.60
C LYS A 116 2.35 -9.29 -9.99
N VAL A 117 1.55 -9.85 -10.88
CA VAL A 117 1.21 -9.24 -12.18
C VAL A 117 -0.03 -8.34 -12.04
N GLN A 118 -0.88 -8.67 -11.07
CA GLN A 118 -2.11 -7.95 -10.76
C GLN A 118 -2.46 -8.12 -9.28
N ALA A 119 -3.12 -7.12 -8.70
CA ALA A 119 -3.80 -7.22 -7.42
C ALA A 119 -5.22 -6.69 -7.56
N THR A 120 -6.21 -7.41 -7.05
CA THR A 120 -7.60 -6.97 -6.98
C THR A 120 -8.00 -6.88 -5.51
N LEU A 121 -8.34 -5.67 -5.10
CA LEU A 121 -8.64 -5.28 -3.73
C LEU A 121 -10.13 -4.95 -3.63
N ILE A 122 -10.72 -5.16 -2.46
CA ILE A 122 -12.15 -4.95 -2.23
C ILE A 122 -12.32 -3.90 -1.14
N TRP A 123 -12.94 -2.78 -1.50
CA TRP A 123 -13.30 -1.70 -0.60
C TRP A 123 -14.80 -1.72 -0.32
N GLN A 124 -15.18 -1.59 0.95
CA GLN A 124 -16.57 -1.48 1.41
C GLN A 124 -16.87 -0.04 1.82
N ALA A 125 -17.97 0.49 1.28
CA ALA A 125 -18.48 1.79 1.66
C ALA A 125 -19.07 1.79 3.08
N PRO A 126 -19.01 2.92 3.80
CA PRO A 126 -19.75 3.09 5.05
C PRO A 126 -21.24 2.80 4.88
N SER A 127 -21.90 2.25 5.90
CA SER A 127 -23.31 1.88 5.86
C SER A 127 -24.29 3.07 5.99
N ASN A 128 -23.78 4.26 6.33
CA ASN A 128 -24.56 5.45 6.65
C ASN A 128 -24.24 6.67 5.78
N LYS A 129 -23.41 6.51 4.73
CA LYS A 129 -22.97 7.62 3.88
C LYS A 129 -22.93 7.19 2.42
N GLN A 130 -23.10 8.17 1.53
CA GLN A 130 -22.89 8.05 0.09
C GLN A 130 -22.02 9.20 -0.37
N GLY A 131 -21.39 9.06 -1.54
CA GLY A 131 -20.55 10.14 -2.06
C GLY A 131 -19.58 9.67 -3.12
N GLN A 132 -18.47 10.40 -3.21
CA GLN A 132 -17.36 10.09 -4.10
C GLN A 132 -16.14 9.68 -3.27
N VAL A 133 -15.45 8.64 -3.72
CA VAL A 133 -14.22 8.12 -3.12
C VAL A 133 -13.11 8.14 -4.16
N TYR A 134 -11.90 8.42 -3.70
CA TYR A 134 -10.70 8.25 -4.50
C TYR A 134 -9.67 7.42 -3.74
N PHE A 135 -8.74 6.83 -4.49
CA PHE A 135 -7.77 5.87 -3.99
C PHE A 135 -6.35 6.33 -4.36
N THR A 136 -5.43 6.34 -3.38
CA THR A 136 -4.03 6.80 -3.55
C THR A 136 -3.03 5.91 -2.86
#